data_AF-K1E711-F1
#
_entry.id   AF-K1E711-F1
#
_cell.length_a   1.000
_cell.length_b   1.000
_cell.length_c   1.000
_cell.angle_alpha   90.00
_cell.angle_beta   90.00
_cell.angle_gamma   90.00
#
_symmetry.space_group_name_H-M   'P 1'
#
loop_
_entity.id
_entity.type
_entity.pdbx_description
1 polymer ?
#
loop_
_entity_poly.entity_id
_entity_poly.type
_entity_poly.pdbx_seq_one_letter_code
_entity_poly.pdbx_strand_id
1 'polypeptide(L)'
;MGDSPTGLVPDAAQQLTASDLDAYAAFALRTRSPFAREVLRAGGHTDVLGRVLALGGADGSHTRGLAVLDDAVAAGGVGSLRPEALSVWTSLLLRAGREDQLREVLAKPDLPLTDAERWVLRTDLANPHRTGAGLTGDALAAAERDWLAVLNEVHTPDGLEPVELVPPRGARHGLPATHHHPRRRRRRRPRERRHVGLPPRRRPPAGRPRGAPADLAQPRAHHRRRRLRPRLRRTARGGRGPRPPRAGRARPPAMPAPTPRATSRSPSRAAAG
;
A
#
# COMPACT_ATOMS: atom_id res chain seq x y z
N MET A 1 -22.38 21.11 -37.02
CA MET A 1 -21.96 19.69 -36.90
C MET A 1 -21.29 19.56 -35.56
N GLY A 2 -21.94 18.89 -34.60
CA GLY A 2 -21.37 18.66 -33.29
C GLY A 2 -20.61 17.34 -33.31
N ASP A 3 -19.29 17.40 -33.18
CA ASP A 3 -18.47 16.21 -32.96
C ASP A 3 -18.98 15.50 -31.71
N SER A 4 -19.49 14.28 -31.90
CA SER A 4 -19.91 13.48 -30.76
C SER A 4 -18.67 13.07 -29.96
N PRO A 5 -18.71 13.16 -28.62
CA PRO A 5 -17.58 12.80 -27.74
C PRO A 5 -17.15 11.32 -27.82
N THR A 6 -17.84 10.51 -28.63
CA THR A 6 -17.56 9.10 -28.89
C THR A 6 -16.26 8.83 -29.67
N GLY A 7 -15.70 9.81 -30.39
CA GLY A 7 -14.43 9.64 -31.12
C GLY A 7 -13.17 9.72 -30.24
N LEU A 8 -13.24 10.38 -29.08
CA LEU A 8 -12.05 10.74 -28.30
C LEU A 8 -11.36 9.53 -27.63
N VAL A 9 -12.12 8.52 -27.20
CA VAL A 9 -11.54 7.33 -26.54
C VAL A 9 -10.78 6.45 -27.55
N PRO A 10 -11.38 6.05 -28.70
CA PRO A 10 -10.65 5.32 -29.73
C PRO A 10 -9.41 6.07 -30.25
N ASP A 11 -9.52 7.37 -30.49
CA ASP A 11 -8.40 8.17 -31.00
C ASP A 11 -7.25 8.24 -30.00
N ALA A 12 -7.56 8.50 -28.72
CA ALA A 12 -6.55 8.50 -27.66
C ALA A 12 -5.93 7.12 -27.43
N ALA A 13 -6.71 6.04 -27.58
CA ALA A 13 -6.22 4.67 -27.45
C ALA A 13 -5.24 4.30 -28.57
N GLN A 14 -5.53 4.71 -29.82
CA GLN A 14 -4.63 4.48 -30.95
C GLN A 14 -3.31 5.27 -30.84
N GLN A 15 -3.33 6.43 -30.18
CA GLN A 15 -2.13 7.25 -29.96
C GLN A 15 -1.26 6.74 -28.80
N LEU A 16 -1.77 5.84 -27.94
CA LEU A 16 -1.05 5.38 -26.76
C LEU A 16 -0.04 4.29 -27.15
N THR A 17 1.25 4.60 -27.06
CA THR A 17 2.32 3.63 -27.38
C THR A 17 2.79 2.88 -26.13
N ALA A 18 3.51 1.78 -26.34
CA ALA A 18 4.05 0.97 -25.23
C ALA A 18 4.97 1.77 -24.28
N SER A 19 5.70 2.77 -24.80
CA SER A 19 6.56 3.66 -24.02
C SER A 19 5.79 4.67 -23.17
N ASP A 20 4.55 5.00 -23.54
CA ASP A 20 3.74 5.99 -22.82
C ASP A 20 2.96 5.37 -21.66
N LEU A 21 2.81 4.04 -21.63
CA LEU A 21 1.91 3.35 -20.72
C LEU A 21 2.21 3.61 -19.24
N ASP A 22 3.47 3.72 -18.83
CA ASP A 22 3.80 3.98 -17.41
C ASP A 22 3.43 5.40 -17.00
N ALA A 23 3.74 6.38 -17.85
CA ALA A 23 3.37 7.77 -17.63
C ALA A 23 1.83 7.93 -17.63
N TYR A 24 1.15 7.23 -18.54
CA TYR A 24 -0.30 7.23 -18.64
C TYR A 24 -0.95 6.54 -17.44
N ALA A 25 -0.43 5.41 -16.96
CA ALA A 25 -0.88 4.74 -15.75
C ALA A 25 -0.71 5.64 -14.53
N ALA A 26 0.44 6.31 -14.38
CA ALA A 26 0.67 7.25 -13.29
C ALA A 26 -0.33 8.43 -13.35
N PHE A 27 -0.62 8.95 -14.54
CA PHE A 27 -1.66 9.95 -14.75
C PHE A 27 -3.05 9.43 -14.35
N ALA A 28 -3.43 8.22 -14.79
CA ALA A 28 -4.71 7.61 -14.50
C ALA A 28 -4.90 7.35 -13.00
N LEU A 29 -3.84 6.91 -12.31
CA LEU A 29 -3.82 6.72 -10.86
C LEU A 29 -4.00 8.04 -10.10
N ARG A 30 -3.20 9.05 -10.46
CA ARG A 30 -3.21 10.36 -9.79
C ARG A 30 -4.54 11.09 -9.97
N THR A 31 -5.12 11.02 -11.16
CA THR A 31 -6.36 11.74 -11.49
C THR A 31 -7.62 10.93 -11.20
N ARG A 32 -7.50 9.60 -11.07
CA ARG A 32 -8.62 8.66 -10.96
C ARG A 32 -9.63 8.80 -12.12
N SER A 33 -9.16 9.28 -13.27
CA SER A 33 -9.99 9.62 -14.43
C SER A 33 -10.70 8.38 -15.00
N PRO A 34 -12.04 8.38 -15.10
CA PRO A 34 -12.79 7.34 -15.81
C PRO A 34 -12.40 7.25 -17.29
N PHE A 35 -12.22 8.40 -17.95
CA PHE A 35 -11.78 8.49 -19.34
C PHE A 35 -10.44 7.77 -19.55
N ALA A 36 -9.46 7.95 -18.65
CA ALA A 36 -8.18 7.28 -18.78
C ALA A 36 -8.30 5.74 -18.70
N ARG A 37 -9.24 5.24 -17.89
CA ARG A 37 -9.51 3.79 -17.81
C ARG A 37 -10.20 3.27 -19.06
N GLU A 38 -11.07 4.06 -19.68
CA GLU A 38 -11.72 3.72 -20.94
C GLU A 38 -10.71 3.67 -22.09
N VAL A 39 -9.76 4.61 -22.14
CA VAL A 39 -8.65 4.59 -23.11
C VAL A 39 -7.79 3.35 -22.96
N LEU A 40 -7.38 2.99 -21.74
CA LEU A 40 -6.61 1.76 -21.49
C LEU A 40 -7.37 0.51 -21.91
N ARG A 41 -8.69 0.47 -21.66
CA ARG A 41 -9.56 -0.64 -22.08
C ARG A 41 -9.66 -0.72 -23.60
N ALA A 42 -9.91 0.40 -24.27
CA ALA A 42 -10.06 0.46 -25.72
C ALA A 42 -8.75 0.10 -26.45
N GLY A 43 -7.59 0.44 -25.87
CA GLY A 43 -6.27 0.06 -26.39
C GLY A 43 -5.85 -1.37 -26.09
N GLY A 44 -6.66 -2.16 -25.36
CA GLY A 44 -6.32 -3.54 -25.01
C GLY A 44 -5.20 -3.68 -23.97
N HIS A 45 -4.90 -2.63 -23.20
CA HIS A 45 -3.85 -2.62 -22.18
C HIS A 45 -4.36 -3.18 -20.84
N THR A 46 -4.79 -4.44 -20.87
CA THR A 46 -5.51 -5.10 -19.76
C THR A 46 -4.67 -5.17 -18.47
N ASP A 47 -3.38 -5.48 -18.56
CA ASP A 47 -2.47 -5.53 -17.42
C ASP A 47 -2.30 -4.16 -16.73
N VAL A 48 -2.13 -3.10 -17.53
CA VAL A 48 -2.05 -1.71 -17.06
C VAL A 48 -3.38 -1.26 -16.45
N LEU A 49 -4.50 -1.59 -17.09
CA LEU A 49 -5.83 -1.29 -16.57
C LEU A 49 -6.06 -1.98 -15.21
N GLY A 50 -5.70 -3.26 -15.10
CA GLY A 50 -5.80 -4.04 -13.87
C GLY A 50 -5.00 -3.42 -12.72
N ARG A 51 -3.75 -3.02 -12.99
CA ARG A 51 -2.92 -2.25 -12.05
C ARG A 51 -3.59 -0.93 -11.62
N VAL A 52 -4.11 -0.16 -12.58
CA VAL A 52 -4.77 1.14 -12.31
C VAL A 52 -6.02 0.95 -11.45
N LEU A 53 -6.81 -0.09 -11.71
CA LEU A 53 -8.00 -0.41 -10.93
C LEU A 53 -7.65 -0.86 -9.51
N ALA A 54 -6.65 -1.74 -9.37
CA ALA A 54 -6.18 -2.24 -8.08
C ALA A 54 -5.73 -1.11 -7.14
N LEU A 55 -4.99 -0.13 -7.67
CA LEU A 55 -4.42 0.97 -6.89
C LEU A 55 -5.31 2.23 -6.86
N GLY A 56 -6.50 2.18 -7.46
CA GLY A 56 -7.40 3.33 -7.58
C GLY A 56 -8.05 3.81 -6.28
N GLY A 57 -7.98 3.01 -5.21
CA GLY A 57 -8.42 3.37 -3.85
C GLY A 57 -9.94 3.43 -3.63
N ALA A 58 -10.74 2.99 -4.61
CA ALA A 58 -12.19 2.81 -4.42
C ALA A 58 -12.49 1.50 -3.68
N ASP A 59 -13.67 1.39 -3.09
CA ASP A 59 -14.11 0.13 -2.47
C ASP A 59 -14.11 -1.01 -3.51
N GLY A 60 -13.61 -2.19 -3.11
CA GLY A 60 -13.45 -3.33 -4.01
C GLY A 60 -12.45 -3.10 -5.17
N SER A 61 -11.58 -2.09 -5.09
CA SER A 61 -10.51 -1.85 -6.07
C SER A 61 -9.59 -3.06 -6.23
N HIS A 62 -9.12 -3.63 -5.13
CA HIS A 62 -8.28 -4.83 -5.12
C HIS A 62 -8.92 -6.01 -5.84
N THR A 63 -10.20 -6.31 -5.55
CA THR A 63 -10.92 -7.43 -6.18
C THR A 63 -11.12 -7.20 -7.68
N ARG A 64 -11.51 -5.99 -8.08
CA ARG A 64 -11.70 -5.65 -9.50
C ARG A 64 -10.39 -5.63 -10.27
N GLY A 65 -9.33 -5.09 -9.67
CA GLY A 65 -8.00 -5.09 -10.26
C GLY A 65 -7.44 -6.51 -10.41
N LEU A 66 -7.63 -7.36 -9.40
CA LEU A 66 -7.24 -8.77 -9.46
C LEU A 66 -7.95 -9.51 -10.60
N ALA A 67 -9.26 -9.34 -10.74
CA ALA A 67 -10.02 -9.97 -11.82
C ALA A 67 -9.49 -9.59 -13.22
N VAL A 68 -9.23 -8.30 -13.46
CA VAL A 68 -8.70 -7.83 -14.74
C VAL A 68 -7.26 -8.32 -14.97
N LEU A 69 -6.43 -8.42 -13.92
CA LEU A 69 -5.08 -8.98 -14.04
C LEU A 69 -5.13 -10.49 -14.30
N ASP A 70 -6.08 -11.21 -13.71
CA ASP A 70 -6.30 -12.63 -14.00
C ASP A 70 -6.69 -12.83 -15.47
N ASP A 71 -7.53 -11.95 -16.04
CA ASP A 71 -7.87 -11.99 -17.47
C ASP A 71 -6.62 -11.81 -18.35
N ALA A 72 -5.72 -10.89 -17.98
CA ALA A 72 -4.45 -10.69 -18.68
C ALA A 72 -3.54 -11.93 -18.59
N VAL A 73 -3.46 -12.55 -17.41
CA VAL A 73 -2.70 -13.80 -17.19
C VAL A 73 -3.31 -14.97 -17.97
N ALA A 74 -4.64 -15.05 -18.05
CA ALA A 74 -5.31 -16.09 -18.81
C ALA A 74 -5.05 -15.96 -20.32
N ALA A 75 -4.95 -14.72 -20.82
CA ALA A 75 -4.70 -14.44 -22.24
C ALA A 75 -3.24 -14.66 -22.67
N GLY A 76 -2.26 -14.25 -21.85
CA GLY A 76 -0.84 -14.23 -22.24
C GLY A 76 0.11 -15.00 -21.31
N GLY A 77 -0.39 -15.57 -20.22
CA GLY A 77 0.41 -16.19 -19.16
C GLY A 77 0.98 -15.16 -18.16
N VAL A 78 1.57 -15.65 -17.07
CA VAL A 78 2.14 -14.77 -16.03
C VAL A 78 3.31 -13.94 -16.56
N GLY A 79 4.13 -14.51 -17.46
CA GLY A 79 5.30 -13.86 -18.02
C GLY A 79 4.99 -12.72 -19.00
N SER A 80 3.73 -12.58 -19.45
CA SER A 80 3.34 -11.47 -20.33
C SER A 80 2.99 -10.20 -19.56
N LEU A 81 2.84 -10.26 -18.22
CA LEU A 81 2.57 -9.08 -17.41
C LEU A 81 3.80 -8.17 -17.38
N ARG A 82 3.58 -6.86 -17.52
CA ARG A 82 4.62 -5.86 -17.22
C ARG A 82 5.08 -5.98 -15.76
N PRO A 83 6.35 -5.68 -15.44
CA PRO A 83 6.88 -5.82 -14.08
C PRO A 83 6.01 -5.16 -13.00
N GLU A 84 5.55 -3.93 -13.24
CA GLU A 84 4.73 -3.21 -12.27
C GLU A 84 3.32 -3.82 -12.09
N ALA A 85 2.78 -4.45 -13.14
CA ALA A 85 1.51 -5.18 -13.06
C ALA A 85 1.69 -6.52 -12.34
N LEU A 86 2.81 -7.22 -12.61
CA LEU A 86 3.17 -8.46 -11.95
C LEU A 86 3.32 -8.29 -10.44
N SER A 87 4.05 -7.27 -9.98
CA SER A 87 4.22 -6.99 -8.54
C SER A 87 2.89 -6.69 -7.83
N VAL A 88 1.97 -6.02 -8.52
CA VAL A 88 0.62 -5.77 -7.98
C VAL A 88 -0.20 -7.06 -7.96
N TRP A 89 -0.17 -7.84 -9.04
CA TRP A 89 -0.91 -9.11 -9.12
C TRP A 89 -0.49 -10.09 -8.02
N THR A 90 0.82 -10.30 -7.80
CA THR A 90 1.31 -11.20 -6.73
C THR A 90 0.94 -10.72 -5.33
N SER A 91 0.99 -9.41 -5.08
CA SER A 91 0.50 -8.81 -3.83
C SER A 91 -1.01 -9.03 -3.63
N LEU A 92 -1.79 -9.00 -4.71
CA LEU A 92 -3.22 -9.26 -4.67
C LEU A 92 -3.55 -10.73 -4.47
N LEU A 93 -2.75 -11.67 -5.01
CA LEU A 93 -2.90 -13.10 -4.73
C LEU A 93 -2.80 -13.37 -3.24
N LEU A 94 -1.76 -12.83 -2.59
CA LEU A 94 -1.59 -12.93 -1.14
C LEU A 94 -2.82 -12.37 -0.40
N ARG A 95 -3.24 -11.16 -0.77
CA ARG A 95 -4.40 -10.49 -0.14
C ARG A 95 -5.70 -11.27 -0.31
N ALA A 96 -5.87 -11.95 -1.44
CA ALA A 96 -7.04 -12.76 -1.76
C ALA A 96 -6.97 -14.18 -1.15
N GLY A 97 -5.89 -14.53 -0.43
CA GLY A 97 -5.70 -15.87 0.13
C GLY A 97 -5.36 -16.94 -0.92
N ARG A 98 -4.91 -16.55 -2.12
CA ARG A 98 -4.53 -17.46 -3.22
C ARG A 98 -3.07 -17.90 -3.06
N GLU A 99 -2.78 -18.51 -1.93
CA GLU A 99 -1.42 -18.79 -1.48
C GLU A 99 -0.70 -19.83 -2.33
N ASP A 100 -1.38 -20.89 -2.75
CA ASP A 100 -0.78 -21.95 -3.57
C ASP A 100 -0.32 -21.40 -4.91
N GLN A 101 -1.16 -20.58 -5.54
CA GLN A 101 -0.79 -19.90 -6.77
C GLN A 101 0.36 -18.91 -6.57
N LEU A 102 0.40 -18.19 -5.44
CA LEU A 102 1.53 -17.33 -5.14
C LEU A 102 2.83 -18.15 -4.97
N ARG A 103 2.79 -19.31 -4.30
CA ARG A 103 3.95 -20.21 -4.18
C ARG A 103 4.43 -20.69 -5.55
N GLU A 104 3.53 -21.10 -6.43
CA GLU A 104 3.86 -21.51 -7.80
C GLU A 104 4.53 -20.40 -8.60
N VAL A 105 4.08 -19.16 -8.45
CA VAL A 105 4.66 -18.00 -9.12
C VAL A 105 6.05 -17.68 -8.55
N LEU A 106 6.20 -17.70 -7.22
CA LEU A 106 7.49 -17.43 -6.56
C LEU A 106 8.55 -18.49 -6.87
N ALA A 107 8.14 -19.73 -7.17
CA ALA A 107 9.04 -20.80 -7.59
C ALA A 107 9.63 -20.61 -9.01
N LYS A 108 9.11 -19.66 -9.80
CA LYS A 108 9.60 -19.34 -11.16
C LYS A 108 10.67 -18.25 -11.09
N PRO A 109 11.97 -18.57 -11.28
CA PRO A 109 13.06 -17.60 -11.15
C PRO A 109 13.14 -16.63 -12.33
N ASP A 110 12.57 -16.98 -13.48
CA ASP A 110 12.60 -16.23 -14.74
C ASP A 110 11.63 -15.04 -14.79
N LEU A 111 10.66 -14.98 -13.86
CA LEU A 111 9.75 -13.85 -13.76
C LEU A 111 10.45 -12.56 -13.29
N PRO A 112 10.09 -11.39 -13.82
CA PRO A 112 10.74 -10.11 -13.51
C PRO A 112 10.30 -9.51 -12.15
N LEU A 113 10.40 -10.31 -11.08
CA LEU A 113 10.28 -9.87 -9.69
C LEU A 113 11.68 -9.68 -9.12
N THR A 114 11.91 -8.54 -8.47
CA THR A 114 13.16 -8.27 -7.76
C THR A 114 13.33 -9.20 -6.56
N ASP A 115 14.57 -9.42 -6.12
CA ASP A 115 14.87 -10.21 -4.92
C ASP A 115 14.15 -9.64 -3.68
N ALA A 116 14.08 -8.31 -3.59
CA ALA A 116 13.35 -7.61 -2.53
C ALA A 116 11.85 -7.94 -2.56
N GLU A 117 11.20 -7.89 -3.72
CA GLU A 117 9.78 -8.24 -3.85
C GLU A 117 9.53 -9.72 -3.52
N ARG A 118 10.38 -10.63 -4.02
CA ARG A 118 10.30 -12.06 -3.70
C ARG A 118 10.45 -12.31 -2.21
N TRP A 119 11.42 -11.65 -1.56
CA TRP A 119 11.62 -11.75 -0.11
C TRP A 119 10.42 -11.22 0.68
N VAL A 120 9.88 -10.04 0.32
CA VAL A 120 8.68 -9.49 0.97
C VAL A 120 7.50 -10.45 0.85
N LEU A 121 7.22 -10.97 -0.34
CA LEU A 121 6.10 -11.89 -0.58
C LEU A 121 6.26 -13.21 0.19
N ARG A 122 7.48 -13.78 0.24
CA ARG A 122 7.77 -14.99 1.04
C ARG A 122 7.58 -14.72 2.54
N THR A 123 8.07 -13.59 3.02
CA THR A 123 7.96 -13.18 4.42
C THR A 123 6.49 -12.99 4.82
N ASP A 124 5.71 -12.29 4.00
CA ASP A 124 4.29 -12.06 4.28
C ASP A 124 3.46 -13.35 4.15
N LEU A 125 3.82 -14.23 3.22
CA LEU A 125 3.18 -15.54 3.08
C LEU A 125 3.42 -16.41 4.32
N ALA A 126 4.62 -16.38 4.89
CA ALA A 126 4.96 -17.12 6.11
C ALA A 126 4.42 -16.48 7.40
N ASN A 127 3.96 -15.22 7.35
CA ASN A 127 3.56 -14.47 8.54
C ASN A 127 2.35 -15.11 9.26
N PRO A 128 2.51 -15.63 10.49
CA PRO A 128 1.44 -16.31 11.21
C PRO A 128 0.37 -15.36 11.77
N HIS A 129 0.62 -14.05 11.74
CA HIS A 129 -0.30 -13.02 12.22
C HIS A 129 -1.17 -12.42 11.13
N ARG A 130 -1.06 -12.90 9.88
CA ARG A 130 -1.96 -12.49 8.80
C ARG A 130 -3.41 -12.84 9.16
N THR A 131 -4.33 -11.98 8.72
CA THR A 131 -5.76 -12.19 8.97
C THR A 131 -6.21 -13.54 8.42
N GLY A 132 -6.88 -14.34 9.25
CA GLY A 132 -7.39 -15.65 8.87
C GLY A 132 -6.46 -16.84 9.15
N ALA A 133 -5.22 -16.63 9.63
CA ALA A 133 -4.31 -17.73 9.96
C ALA A 133 -4.78 -18.59 11.15
N GLY A 134 -5.44 -17.97 12.14
CA GLY A 134 -6.11 -18.70 13.25
C GLY A 134 -5.19 -19.51 14.18
N LEU A 135 -3.87 -19.34 14.09
CA LEU A 135 -2.90 -20.10 14.88
C LEU A 135 -2.84 -19.62 16.33
N THR A 136 -2.69 -20.55 17.27
CA THR A 136 -2.53 -20.27 18.70
C THR A 136 -1.58 -21.28 19.36
N GLY A 137 -1.07 -20.96 20.55
CA GLY A 137 -0.24 -21.87 21.36
C GLY A 137 1.04 -22.30 20.65
N ASP A 138 1.38 -23.59 20.78
CA ASP A 138 2.63 -24.14 20.23
C ASP A 138 2.68 -24.08 18.69
N ALA A 139 1.53 -24.20 18.02
CA ALA A 139 1.45 -24.06 16.57
C ALA A 139 1.80 -22.63 16.11
N LEU A 140 1.36 -21.62 16.86
CA LEU A 140 1.74 -20.24 16.61
C LEU A 140 3.25 -20.04 16.86
N ALA A 141 3.78 -20.56 17.97
CA ALA A 141 5.20 -20.43 18.28
C ALA A 141 6.10 -21.12 17.25
N ALA A 142 5.68 -22.26 16.69
CA ALA A 142 6.40 -22.92 15.60
C ALA A 142 6.37 -22.06 14.32
N ALA A 143 5.20 -21.59 13.91
CA ALA A 143 5.06 -20.75 12.72
C ALA A 143 5.78 -19.38 12.86
N GLU A 144 5.84 -18.82 14.07
CA GLU A 144 6.63 -17.62 14.36
C GLU A 144 8.13 -17.85 14.15
N ARG A 145 8.67 -19.01 14.54
CA ARG A 145 10.07 -19.36 14.27
C ARG A 145 10.36 -19.49 12.77
N ASP A 146 9.48 -20.18 12.04
CA ASP A 146 9.63 -20.37 10.59
C ASP A 146 9.56 -19.03 9.85
N TRP A 147 8.63 -18.15 10.25
CA TRP A 147 8.53 -16.80 9.73
C TRP A 147 9.76 -15.94 10.02
N LEU A 148 10.29 -15.97 11.25
CA LEU A 148 11.52 -15.25 11.61
C LEU A 148 12.74 -15.74 10.81
N ALA A 149 12.81 -17.02 10.47
CA ALA A 149 13.88 -17.55 9.64
C ALA A 149 13.88 -16.88 8.25
N VAL A 150 12.71 -16.76 7.61
CA VAL A 150 12.56 -16.07 6.31
C VAL A 150 12.80 -14.57 6.44
N LEU A 151 12.25 -13.94 7.49
CA LEU A 151 12.42 -12.50 7.75
C LEU A 151 13.91 -12.13 7.89
N ASN A 152 14.70 -12.97 8.56
CA ASN A 152 16.11 -12.71 8.84
C ASN A 152 17.07 -13.05 7.69
N GLU A 153 16.59 -13.60 6.57
CA GLU A 153 17.42 -13.79 5.37
C GLU A 153 18.08 -12.48 4.91
N VAL A 154 17.38 -11.34 5.02
CA VAL A 154 17.90 -10.02 4.61
C VAL A 154 19.02 -9.50 5.53
N HIS A 155 19.05 -9.92 6.79
CA HIS A 155 20.05 -9.48 7.77
C HIS A 155 21.39 -10.21 7.61
N THR A 156 21.37 -11.41 7.02
CA THR A 156 22.53 -12.30 6.95
C THR A 156 23.69 -11.72 6.11
N PRO A 157 23.47 -11.20 4.88
CA PRO A 157 24.55 -10.63 4.08
C PRO A 157 25.23 -9.41 4.72
N ASP A 158 24.47 -8.65 5.51
CA ASP A 158 24.93 -7.43 6.17
C ASP A 158 25.55 -7.70 7.56
N GLY A 159 25.57 -8.96 8.01
CA GLY A 159 26.08 -9.34 9.34
C GLY A 159 25.30 -8.71 10.49
N LEU A 160 24.00 -8.42 10.28
CA LEU A 160 23.15 -7.79 11.27
C LEU A 160 22.61 -8.84 12.26
N GLU A 161 22.46 -8.43 13.52
CA GLU A 161 21.83 -9.25 14.56
C GLU A 161 20.40 -9.65 14.13
N PRO A 162 20.04 -10.94 14.20
CA PRO A 162 18.70 -11.40 13.87
C PRO A 162 17.62 -10.73 14.72
N VAL A 163 16.46 -10.50 14.10
CA VAL A 163 15.26 -10.07 14.82
C VAL A 163 14.70 -11.24 15.62
N GLU A 164 14.45 -11.01 16.91
CA GLU A 164 13.80 -11.95 17.82
C GLU A 164 12.44 -11.40 18.31
N LEU A 165 11.49 -12.30 18.56
CA LEU A 165 10.23 -11.94 19.19
C LEU A 165 10.40 -11.84 20.71
N VAL A 166 10.01 -10.69 21.26
CA VAL A 166 10.02 -10.47 22.72
C VAL A 166 8.64 -10.82 23.29
N PRO A 167 8.56 -11.65 24.35
CA PRO A 167 7.29 -11.93 25.00
C PRO A 167 6.59 -10.64 25.44
N PRO A 168 5.24 -10.55 25.35
CA PRO A 168 4.53 -9.38 25.81
C PRO A 168 4.87 -9.11 27.28
N ARG A 169 5.17 -7.85 27.60
CA ARG A 169 5.50 -7.39 28.97
C ARG A 169 4.30 -7.61 29.89
N GLY A 170 4.23 -8.79 30.48
CA GLY A 170 3.13 -9.28 31.32
C GLY A 170 3.30 -10.75 31.74
N ALA A 171 4.07 -11.53 30.96
CA ALA A 171 4.43 -12.91 31.34
C ALA A 171 5.53 -13.01 32.41
N ARG A 172 6.05 -11.89 32.92
CA ARG A 172 7.02 -11.84 34.03
C ARG A 172 6.33 -11.56 35.37
N HIS A 173 5.29 -12.31 35.71
CA HIS A 173 4.75 -12.33 37.07
C HIS A 173 4.71 -13.76 37.58
N GLY A 174 5.85 -14.19 38.14
CA GLY A 174 6.01 -15.55 38.66
C GLY A 174 7.34 -15.75 39.37
N LEU A 175 7.79 -14.79 40.18
CA LEU A 175 8.81 -15.03 41.20
C LEU A 175 8.28 -14.47 42.53
N PRO A 176 8.22 -15.27 43.62
CA PRO A 176 7.78 -14.78 44.90
C PRO A 176 8.86 -13.87 45.48
N ALA A 177 8.52 -12.59 45.69
CA ALA A 177 9.36 -11.70 46.47
C ALA A 177 9.30 -12.11 47.95
N THR A 178 10.11 -13.10 48.34
CA THR A 178 10.46 -13.30 49.74
C THR A 178 11.49 -12.24 50.12
N HIS A 179 11.05 -11.16 50.77
CA HIS A 179 11.84 -10.56 51.85
C HIS A 179 10.96 -9.78 52.84
N HIS A 180 10.96 -10.30 54.06
CA HIS A 180 10.45 -9.71 55.27
C HIS A 180 11.26 -8.46 55.68
N HIS A 181 10.54 -7.33 55.87
CA HIS A 181 10.60 -6.35 56.99
C HIS A 181 11.93 -5.67 57.43
N PRO A 182 11.93 -4.53 58.18
CA PRO A 182 10.84 -3.96 58.97
C PRO A 182 10.58 -2.43 58.90
N ARG A 183 9.33 -2.12 59.28
CA ARG A 183 8.75 -0.93 59.92
C ARG A 183 9.74 0.15 60.44
N ARG A 184 9.54 1.40 60.00
CA ARG A 184 9.81 2.59 60.83
C ARG A 184 8.54 3.35 61.16
N ARG A 185 8.21 3.31 62.45
CA ARG A 185 7.20 4.09 63.16
C ARG A 185 7.50 5.59 62.99
N ARG A 186 6.53 6.40 62.57
CA ARG A 186 6.43 7.79 63.01
C ARG A 186 5.09 8.00 63.70
N ARG A 187 5.20 8.13 65.02
CA ARG A 187 4.16 8.63 65.91
C ARG A 187 3.88 10.09 65.56
N ARG A 188 2.62 10.44 65.33
CA ARG A 188 2.08 11.75 65.74
C ARG A 188 0.76 11.51 66.45
N ARG A 189 0.69 12.04 67.66
CA ARG A 189 -0.40 11.94 68.64
C ARG A 189 -1.45 13.06 68.39
N PRO A 190 -2.59 13.03 69.09
CA PRO A 190 -3.92 13.33 68.54
C PRO A 190 -4.41 14.75 68.85
N ARG A 191 -5.42 15.21 68.11
CA ARG A 191 -6.36 16.24 68.58
C ARG A 191 -7.80 15.83 68.28
N GLU A 192 -8.45 15.48 69.37
CA GLU A 192 -9.84 15.71 69.79
C GLU A 192 -10.91 16.06 68.74
N ARG A 193 -11.87 15.13 68.65
CA ARG A 193 -13.33 15.30 68.85
C ARG A 193 -13.98 16.59 68.35
N ARG A 194 -14.97 16.40 67.45
CA ARG A 194 -16.36 16.80 67.69
C ARG A 194 -17.32 15.92 66.86
N HIS A 195 -18.17 15.19 67.57
CA HIS A 195 -19.39 14.56 67.07
C HIS A 195 -20.47 15.61 66.86
N VAL A 196 -21.15 15.60 65.71
CA VAL A 196 -22.61 15.84 65.51
C VAL A 196 -22.86 15.29 64.09
N GLY A 197 -23.60 14.21 63.84
CA GLY A 197 -25.02 13.97 64.11
C GLY A 197 -25.73 13.81 62.76
N LEU A 198 -25.92 12.58 62.29
CA LEU A 198 -27.01 12.22 61.37
C LEU A 198 -28.29 12.10 62.23
N PRO A 199 -29.50 12.49 61.77
CA PRO A 199 -30.31 11.61 60.91
C PRO A 199 -31.34 12.41 60.01
N PRO A 200 -32.52 11.90 59.62
CA PRO A 200 -32.80 10.95 58.53
C PRO A 200 -33.76 11.49 57.45
N ARG A 201 -33.97 10.65 56.42
CA ARG A 201 -34.98 10.64 55.33
C ARG A 201 -36.28 11.47 55.52
N ARG A 202 -36.69 12.18 54.46
CA ARG A 202 -38.09 12.30 53.99
C ARG A 202 -38.18 12.32 52.46
N ARG A 203 -39.25 11.72 51.94
CA ARG A 203 -39.59 11.40 50.53
C ARG A 203 -40.76 12.33 50.06
N PRO A 204 -41.35 12.17 48.86
CA PRO A 204 -41.38 13.10 47.71
C PRO A 204 -42.73 13.86 47.51
N PRO A 205 -42.94 14.53 46.36
CA PRO A 205 -44.06 14.17 45.47
C PRO A 205 -43.62 14.08 43.99
N ALA A 206 -43.97 13.02 43.24
CA ALA A 206 -45.23 12.76 42.53
C ALA A 206 -45.39 13.58 41.22
N GLY A 207 -45.25 12.90 40.08
CA GLY A 207 -45.51 13.41 38.72
C GLY A 207 -45.08 12.43 37.62
N ARG A 208 -46.06 11.71 37.05
CA ARG A 208 -46.07 10.65 36.01
C ARG A 208 -45.59 11.11 34.60
N PRO A 209 -45.57 10.25 33.53
CA PRO A 209 -45.48 8.78 33.42
C PRO A 209 -44.58 8.20 32.28
N ARG A 210 -44.24 6.91 32.44
CA ARG A 210 -44.19 5.76 31.49
C ARG A 210 -43.67 5.91 30.05
N GLY A 211 -42.63 5.11 29.75
CA GLY A 211 -42.33 4.59 28.41
C GLY A 211 -40.96 3.90 28.31
N ALA A 212 -40.85 2.63 28.74
CA ALA A 212 -39.77 1.71 28.37
C ALA A 212 -40.34 0.28 28.32
N PRO A 213 -39.86 -0.57 27.39
CA PRO A 213 -38.68 -1.42 27.64
C PRO A 213 -37.61 -1.24 26.54
N ALA A 214 -36.30 -1.18 26.82
CA ALA A 214 -35.36 -2.31 27.04
C ALA A 214 -35.44 -3.34 25.89
N ASP A 215 -34.40 -3.71 25.13
CA ASP A 215 -32.95 -3.76 25.34
C ASP A 215 -32.25 -3.82 23.97
N LEU A 216 -31.07 -3.21 23.82
CA LEU A 216 -29.92 -3.76 23.09
C LEU A 216 -28.69 -2.89 23.42
N ALA A 217 -27.78 -3.50 24.17
CA ALA A 217 -26.58 -2.88 24.72
C ALA A 217 -25.58 -2.45 23.64
N GLN A 218 -25.30 -1.15 23.57
CA GLN A 218 -24.10 -0.62 22.90
C GLN A 218 -22.99 -0.40 23.94
N PRO A 219 -21.78 -0.95 23.78
CA PRO A 219 -20.65 -0.51 24.56
C PRO A 219 -20.09 0.78 23.96
N ARG A 220 -20.16 1.86 24.76
CA ARG A 220 -19.50 3.14 24.52
C ARG A 220 -17.97 2.95 24.58
N ALA A 221 -17.30 3.06 23.44
CA ALA A 221 -15.85 3.28 23.40
C ALA A 221 -15.55 4.77 23.25
N HIS A 222 -15.28 5.44 24.38
CA HIS A 222 -14.52 6.68 24.37
C HIS A 222 -13.04 6.33 24.25
N HIS A 223 -12.37 6.61 23.13
CA HIS A 223 -10.96 7.00 23.15
C HIS A 223 -10.55 7.84 21.92
N ARG A 224 -10.37 9.14 22.21
CA ARG A 224 -9.47 10.14 21.63
C ARG A 224 -8.80 9.82 20.28
N ARG A 225 -9.26 10.56 19.26
CA ARG A 225 -8.46 10.94 18.08
C ARG A 225 -7.15 11.62 18.52
N ARG A 226 -6.00 11.02 18.17
CA ARG A 226 -4.73 11.75 18.02
C ARG A 226 -4.25 11.62 16.58
N ARG A 227 -4.43 12.70 15.83
CA ARG A 227 -3.72 12.96 14.57
C ARG A 227 -2.28 13.34 14.93
N LEU A 228 -1.27 12.64 14.40
CA LEU A 228 0.06 13.21 14.19
C LEU A 228 0.67 12.65 12.88
N ARG A 229 1.27 13.58 12.14
CA ARG A 229 1.67 13.54 10.73
C ARG A 229 2.94 12.70 10.47
N PRO A 230 3.19 12.25 9.23
CA PRO A 230 4.49 11.71 8.83
C PRO A 230 5.54 12.83 8.80
N ARG A 231 6.64 12.65 9.56
CA ARG A 231 7.83 13.49 9.44
C ARG A 231 8.67 13.00 8.27
N LEU A 232 8.68 13.77 7.18
CA LEU A 232 9.75 13.79 6.20
C LEU A 232 11.08 14.05 6.91
N ARG A 233 11.98 13.06 6.94
CA ARG A 233 13.40 13.28 7.24
C ARG A 233 14.16 13.36 5.92
N ARG A 234 14.47 14.59 5.53
CA ARG A 234 15.47 14.92 4.51
C ARG A 234 16.57 15.69 5.24
N THR A 235 17.73 15.07 5.44
CA THR A 235 19.02 15.76 5.59
C THR A 235 20.14 14.83 5.15
N ALA A 236 20.46 14.90 3.86
CA ALA A 236 21.79 14.64 3.35
C ALA A 236 22.58 15.96 3.41
N ARG A 237 23.72 15.97 4.11
CA ARG A 237 24.79 16.98 4.06
C ARG A 237 26.01 16.40 4.79
N GLY A 238 27.22 16.35 4.24
CA GLY A 238 27.70 16.86 2.97
C GLY A 238 29.09 16.29 2.64
N GLY A 239 29.36 16.20 1.35
CA GLY A 239 30.70 16.10 0.79
C GLY A 239 30.86 17.24 -0.21
N ARG A 240 31.76 18.17 0.06
CA ARG A 240 32.10 19.28 -0.83
C ARG A 240 32.94 18.76 -2.00
N GLY A 241 32.41 18.80 -3.21
CA GLY A 241 33.17 18.67 -4.46
C GLY A 241 33.14 20.01 -5.24
N PRO A 242 34.18 20.32 -6.03
CA PRO A 242 34.40 21.64 -6.61
C PRO A 242 33.34 22.02 -7.67
N ARG A 243 33.01 23.32 -7.72
CA ARG A 243 32.10 23.92 -8.70
C ARG A 243 32.68 23.83 -10.12
N PRO A 244 31.92 23.38 -11.13
CA PRO A 244 32.29 23.61 -12.52
C PRO A 244 32.02 25.07 -12.94
N PRO A 245 32.79 25.62 -13.91
CA PRO A 245 32.71 27.01 -14.34
C PRO A 245 31.43 27.31 -15.14
N ARG A 246 30.94 28.55 -15.01
CA ARG A 246 29.85 29.13 -15.81
C ARG A 246 30.26 29.22 -17.28
N ALA A 247 29.63 28.44 -18.15
CA ALA A 247 29.65 28.64 -19.60
C ALA A 247 28.38 29.39 -20.04
N GLY A 248 28.56 30.31 -20.97
CA GLY A 248 27.60 31.32 -21.38
C GLY A 248 26.39 30.81 -22.16
N ARG A 249 25.42 31.70 -22.32
CA ARG A 249 24.26 31.61 -23.20
C ARG A 249 24.65 31.10 -24.60
N ALA A 250 24.25 29.88 -24.94
CA ALA A 250 24.17 29.44 -26.33
C ALA A 250 22.78 29.79 -26.87
N ARG A 251 22.75 30.63 -27.92
CA ARG A 251 21.57 30.89 -28.75
C ARG A 251 21.16 29.60 -29.49
N PRO A 252 19.86 29.40 -29.78
CA PRO A 252 19.43 28.28 -30.62
C PRO A 252 19.98 28.44 -32.07
N PRO A 253 20.34 27.34 -32.75
CA PRO A 253 20.71 27.39 -34.17
C PRO A 253 19.51 27.79 -35.02
N ALA A 254 19.77 28.64 -36.02
CA ALA A 254 18.80 29.11 -36.99
C ALA A 254 18.26 27.94 -37.83
N MET A 255 16.94 27.92 -38.05
CA MET A 255 16.32 27.03 -39.02
C MET A 255 16.85 27.33 -40.43
N PRO A 256 17.16 26.32 -41.25
CA PRO A 256 17.36 26.53 -42.68
C PRO A 256 16.03 26.90 -43.34
N ALA A 257 16.07 27.94 -44.18
CA ALA A 257 14.95 28.42 -44.99
C ALA A 257 14.47 27.35 -45.99
N PRO A 258 13.18 27.35 -46.37
CA PRO A 258 12.64 26.44 -47.37
C PRO A 258 13.25 26.72 -48.74
N THR A 259 13.87 25.72 -49.34
CA THR A 259 14.29 25.75 -50.75
C THR A 259 13.06 25.85 -51.67
N PRO A 260 13.11 26.72 -52.70
CA PRO A 260 12.02 26.86 -53.65
C PRO A 260 11.86 25.60 -54.52
N ARG A 261 10.58 25.22 -54.73
CA ARG A 261 10.12 24.22 -55.70
C ARG A 261 10.74 24.46 -57.07
N ALA A 262 11.53 23.50 -57.56
CA ALA A 262 11.83 23.37 -58.98
C ALA A 262 10.64 22.71 -59.67
N THR A 263 9.89 23.50 -60.45
CA THR A 263 8.99 23.01 -61.48
C THR A 263 9.78 22.65 -62.72
N SER A 264 9.90 21.35 -63.04
CA SER A 264 10.22 20.87 -64.39
C SER A 264 9.36 19.64 -64.67
N ARG A 265 8.21 19.83 -65.32
CA ARG A 265 7.99 19.55 -66.76
C ARG A 265 8.45 18.16 -67.18
N SER A 266 7.45 17.28 -67.31
CA SER A 266 7.47 16.10 -68.18
C SER A 266 7.85 16.46 -69.61
N PRO A 267 8.56 15.56 -70.32
CA PRO A 267 8.37 15.36 -71.74
C PRO A 267 7.61 14.06 -72.02
N SER A 268 6.67 14.21 -72.93
CA SER A 268 5.87 13.19 -73.58
C SER A 268 6.71 12.37 -74.58
N ARG A 269 6.54 11.04 -74.54
CA ARG A 269 6.25 10.12 -75.67
C ARG A 269 6.93 10.35 -77.05
N ALA A 270 7.74 9.38 -77.47
CA ALA A 270 7.87 8.81 -78.84
C ALA A 270 8.79 7.57 -78.73
N ALA A 271 8.35 6.32 -78.93
CA ALA A 271 8.08 5.62 -80.20
C ALA A 271 9.31 5.48 -81.11
N ALA A 272 9.95 4.30 -81.13
CA ALA A 272 10.54 3.59 -82.28
C ALA A 272 11.54 2.52 -81.80
N GLY A 273 11.36 1.26 -82.22
CA GLY A 273 12.26 0.13 -81.98
C GLY A 273 11.52 -1.14 -81.61
#